data_AF-A0A0N0LSI3-F1
#
_entry.id   AF-A0A0N0LSI3-F1
#
_cell.length_a   1.000
_cell.length_b   1.000
_cell.length_c   1.000
_cell.angle_alpha   90.00
_cell.angle_beta   90.00
_cell.angle_gamma   90.00
#
_symmetry.space_group_name_H-M   'P 1'
#
loop_
_entity.id
_entity.type
_entity.pdbx_description
1 polymer ?
#
loop_
_entity_poly.entity_id
_entity_poly.type
_entity_poly.pdbx_seq_one_letter_code
_entity_poly.pdbx_strand_id
1 'polypeptide(L)'
;MHSPIKLPKSLSKKFLYHLLEEQYEAFNHYHAISIDYPDPLGIARKFKNEKVALFCALFAYGNARAIVRFLESCKLDCLQESQFTQCTLKPYRFQTRDEIQDFFEVLLEVESLYEIFYKHYKKDSLLKGIESLQYLLYQKLSRTTSGLEFLIGKPQSNSPLKRWNMFLRWMVRKDSVDLGMWEGIRTSDLILPLDTHTFRVCQRLGILKRKSYDLKAALEASEFLRGLNPKDPIKYDFALYRIGQLGLI
;
A
#
# COMPACT_ATOMS: atom_id res chain seq x y z
N MET A 1 -19.88 17.52 1.14
CA MET A 1 -19.53 17.08 2.51
C MET A 1 -20.24 15.77 2.77
N HIS A 2 -19.51 14.71 3.12
CA HIS A 2 -20.12 13.43 3.47
C HIS A 2 -20.70 13.51 4.89
N SER A 3 -21.96 13.13 5.07
CA SER A 3 -22.60 13.10 6.38
C SER A 3 -22.03 11.97 7.25
N PRO A 4 -21.94 12.14 8.58
CA PRO A 4 -21.52 11.07 9.48
C PRO A 4 -22.42 9.82 9.34
N ILE A 5 -21.80 8.64 9.34
CA ILE A 5 -22.48 7.36 9.22
C ILE A 5 -22.93 6.93 10.61
N LYS A 6 -24.26 6.86 10.81
CA LYS A 6 -24.83 6.40 12.08
C LYS A 6 -24.70 4.88 12.20
N LEU A 7 -23.85 4.42 13.11
CA LEU A 7 -23.68 3.00 13.39
C LEU A 7 -24.82 2.47 14.29
N PRO A 8 -25.46 1.34 13.95
CA PRO A 8 -26.42 0.69 14.85
C PRO A 8 -25.71 0.10 16.08
N LYS A 9 -26.47 -0.17 17.15
CA LYS A 9 -25.94 -0.76 18.39
C LYS A 9 -25.28 -2.14 18.19
N SER A 10 -25.74 -2.90 17.20
CA SER A 10 -25.16 -4.18 16.80
C SER A 10 -24.83 -4.16 15.31
N LEU A 11 -23.55 -4.34 14.98
CA LEU A 11 -23.05 -4.36 13.62
C LEU A 11 -23.10 -5.80 13.09
N SER A 12 -24.20 -6.14 12.42
CA SER A 12 -24.30 -7.45 11.75
C SER A 12 -23.36 -7.54 10.56
N LYS A 13 -22.94 -8.75 10.21
CA LYS A 13 -22.13 -9.01 8.99
C LYS A 13 -22.82 -8.47 7.72
N LYS A 14 -24.15 -8.58 7.64
CA LYS A 14 -24.97 -8.05 6.54
C LYS A 14 -24.90 -6.52 6.46
N PHE A 15 -24.99 -5.83 7.60
CA PHE A 15 -24.83 -4.37 7.66
C PHE A 15 -23.45 -3.94 7.17
N LEU A 16 -22.39 -4.57 7.67
CA LEU A 16 -21.01 -4.26 7.27
C LEU A 16 -20.77 -4.51 5.78
N TYR A 17 -21.34 -5.59 5.23
CA TYR A 17 -21.30 -5.84 3.79
C TYR A 17 -21.89 -4.67 3.00
N HIS A 18 -23.14 -4.27 3.29
CA HIS A 18 -23.79 -3.18 2.56
C HIS A 18 -23.08 -1.83 2.73
N LEU A 19 -22.63 -1.52 3.96
CA LEU A 19 -21.85 -0.31 4.22
C LEU A 19 -20.59 -0.28 3.36
N LEU A 20 -19.81 -1.36 3.34
CA LEU A 20 -18.55 -1.39 2.59
C LEU A 20 -18.75 -1.44 1.08
N GLU A 21 -19.81 -2.07 0.58
CA GLU A 21 -20.20 -2.01 -0.83
C GLU A 21 -20.58 -0.59 -1.25
N GLU A 22 -21.43 0.10 -0.48
CA GLU A 22 -21.82 1.49 -0.76
C GLU A 22 -20.62 2.43 -0.80
N GLN A 23 -19.73 2.32 0.19
CA GLN A 23 -18.52 3.14 0.24
C GLN A 23 -17.52 2.76 -0.86
N TYR A 24 -17.44 1.48 -1.25
CA TYR A 24 -16.63 1.08 -2.39
C TYR A 24 -17.13 1.74 -3.67
N GLU A 25 -18.42 1.66 -3.98
CA GLU A 25 -19.00 2.30 -5.16
C GLU A 25 -18.82 3.82 -5.14
N ALA A 26 -18.96 4.46 -3.97
CA ALA A 26 -18.79 5.89 -3.81
C ALA A 26 -17.35 6.37 -4.09
N PHE A 27 -16.33 5.54 -3.85
CA PHE A 27 -14.92 5.93 -3.97
C PHE A 27 -14.14 5.15 -5.04
N ASN A 28 -14.75 4.18 -5.73
CA ASN A 28 -14.12 3.43 -6.82
C ASN A 28 -14.30 4.13 -8.16
N HIS A 29 -13.76 5.35 -8.26
CA HIS A 29 -13.75 6.12 -9.50
C HIS A 29 -12.42 6.85 -9.69
N TYR A 30 -12.10 7.20 -10.92
CA TYR A 30 -10.80 7.78 -11.28
C TYR A 30 -10.45 9.03 -10.44
N HIS A 31 -11.43 9.93 -10.25
CA HIS A 31 -11.31 11.18 -9.49
C HIS A 31 -11.29 11.00 -7.97
N ALA A 32 -11.36 9.78 -7.45
CA ALA A 32 -11.25 9.54 -6.02
C ALA A 32 -9.85 9.90 -5.49
N ILE A 33 -8.88 10.07 -6.38
CA ILE A 33 -7.59 10.67 -6.10
C ILE A 33 -7.52 12.00 -6.85
N SER A 34 -7.34 13.09 -6.09
CA SER A 34 -7.37 14.45 -6.60
C SER A 34 -6.45 15.36 -5.79
N ILE A 35 -6.39 16.64 -6.14
CA ILE A 35 -5.64 17.63 -5.36
C ILE A 35 -6.22 17.80 -3.93
N ASP A 36 -7.53 17.64 -3.79
CA ASP A 36 -8.23 17.69 -2.50
C ASP A 36 -8.06 16.40 -1.71
N TYR A 37 -7.87 15.29 -2.43
CA TYR A 37 -7.67 13.95 -1.90
C TYR A 37 -6.31 13.38 -2.33
N PRO A 38 -5.21 13.99 -1.88
CA PRO A 38 -3.87 13.61 -2.28
C PRO A 38 -3.58 12.18 -1.84
N ASP A 39 -3.06 11.38 -2.76
CA ASP A 39 -2.66 10.00 -2.52
C ASP A 39 -1.42 9.68 -3.38
N PRO A 40 -0.39 8.99 -2.84
CA PRO A 40 0.78 8.57 -3.59
C PRO A 40 0.48 7.74 -4.85
N LEU A 41 -0.63 6.99 -4.87
CA LEU A 41 -1.09 6.27 -6.07
C LEU A 41 -1.37 7.23 -7.23
N GLY A 42 -1.79 8.48 -6.95
CA GLY A 42 -1.96 9.51 -7.97
C GLY A 42 -0.67 9.86 -8.71
N ILE A 43 0.49 9.72 -8.07
CA ILE A 43 1.80 9.85 -8.72
C ILE A 43 2.14 8.58 -9.49
N ALA A 44 1.99 7.41 -8.87
CA ALA A 44 2.30 6.12 -9.53
C ALA A 44 1.51 5.91 -10.84
N ARG A 45 0.24 6.34 -10.90
CA ARG A 45 -0.60 6.29 -12.11
C ARG A 45 -0.02 7.02 -13.32
N LYS A 46 0.82 8.04 -13.10
CA LYS A 46 1.44 8.82 -14.19
C LYS A 46 2.47 8.01 -14.98
N PHE A 47 3.05 6.97 -14.38
CA PHE A 47 4.21 6.26 -14.95
C PHE A 47 3.92 4.81 -15.38
N LYS A 48 2.83 4.18 -14.91
CA LYS A 48 2.49 2.76 -15.19
C LYS A 48 3.74 1.84 -15.15
N ASN A 49 4.54 1.98 -14.09
CA ASN A 49 5.82 1.30 -13.92
C ASN A 49 5.90 0.74 -12.49
N GLU A 50 6.28 -0.53 -12.35
CA GLU A 50 6.30 -1.22 -11.05
C GLU A 50 7.33 -0.64 -10.07
N LYS A 51 8.48 -0.18 -10.57
CA LYS A 51 9.54 0.41 -9.74
C LYS A 51 9.08 1.75 -9.19
N VAL A 52 8.44 2.57 -10.03
CA VAL A 52 7.83 3.84 -9.60
C VAL A 52 6.71 3.58 -8.59
N ALA A 53 5.84 2.61 -8.84
CA ALA A 53 4.77 2.25 -7.91
C ALA A 53 5.32 1.79 -6.56
N LEU A 54 6.38 0.97 -6.54
CA LEU A 54 7.04 0.55 -5.30
C LEU A 54 7.66 1.75 -4.56
N PHE A 55 8.36 2.64 -5.27
CA PHE A 55 8.93 3.85 -4.69
C PHE A 55 7.85 4.70 -4.02
N CYS A 56 6.77 5.01 -4.75
CA CYS A 56 5.64 5.76 -4.22
C CYS A 56 5.01 5.07 -2.98
N ALA A 57 4.87 3.75 -3.00
CA ALA A 57 4.27 3.00 -1.91
C ALA A 57 5.14 2.98 -0.64
N LEU A 58 6.45 2.77 -0.77
CA LEU A 58 7.35 2.73 0.38
C LEU A 58 7.53 4.10 1.04
N PHE A 59 7.40 5.20 0.29
CA PHE A 59 7.38 6.56 0.86
C PHE A 59 6.00 7.01 1.39
N ALA A 60 4.97 6.16 1.35
CA ALA A 60 3.61 6.49 1.78
C ALA A 60 3.40 6.46 3.30
N TYR A 61 4.18 7.24 4.04
CA TYR A 61 4.03 7.45 5.48
C TYR A 61 4.15 8.93 5.85
N GLY A 62 3.22 9.41 6.67
CA GLY A 62 3.11 10.82 7.03
C GLY A 62 1.88 11.51 6.44
N ASN A 63 1.96 12.84 6.33
CA ASN A 63 0.88 13.64 5.77
C ASN A 63 0.81 13.45 4.25
N ALA A 64 -0.38 13.14 3.73
CA ALA A 64 -0.61 12.84 2.31
C ALA A 64 -0.14 13.94 1.35
N ARG A 65 -0.40 15.23 1.65
CA ARG A 65 0.09 16.35 0.82
C ARG A 65 1.62 16.45 0.82
N ALA A 66 2.26 16.19 1.95
CA ALA A 66 3.71 16.20 2.05
C ALA A 66 4.34 15.02 1.30
N ILE A 67 3.72 13.84 1.34
CA ILE A 67 4.16 12.68 0.55
C ILE A 67 4.08 13.00 -0.94
N VAL A 68 2.93 13.48 -1.42
CA VAL A 68 2.73 13.79 -2.84
C VAL A 68 3.73 14.85 -3.32
N ARG A 69 3.90 15.96 -2.58
CA ARG A 69 4.89 16.99 -2.92
C ARG A 69 6.32 16.47 -2.97
N PHE A 70 6.68 15.55 -2.07
CA PHE A 70 7.99 14.93 -2.09
C PHE A 70 8.17 14.06 -3.35
N LEU A 71 7.21 13.18 -3.63
CA LEU A 71 7.24 12.31 -4.81
C LEU A 71 7.27 13.10 -6.12
N GLU A 72 6.56 14.23 -6.21
CA GLU A 72 6.61 15.14 -7.37
C GLU A 72 7.97 15.82 -7.54
N SER A 73 8.76 15.92 -6.48
CA SER A 73 10.13 16.47 -6.55
C SER A 73 11.19 15.45 -6.95
N CYS A 74 10.82 14.16 -7.05
CA CYS A 74 11.70 13.08 -7.44
C CYS A 74 11.67 12.88 -8.96
N LYS A 75 12.82 12.54 -9.56
CA LYS A 75 12.95 12.20 -10.99
C LYS A 75 12.51 10.76 -11.28
N LEU A 76 11.24 10.47 -11.06
CA LEU A 76 10.67 9.11 -11.15
C LEU A 76 10.60 8.57 -12.58
N ASP A 77 10.54 9.46 -13.58
CA ASP A 77 10.65 9.16 -15.00
C ASP A 77 11.91 8.35 -15.32
N CYS A 78 13.02 8.66 -14.66
CA CYS A 78 14.28 7.96 -14.88
C CYS A 78 14.26 6.48 -14.45
N LEU A 79 13.33 6.05 -13.58
CA LEU A 79 13.12 4.62 -13.27
C LEU A 79 12.50 3.85 -14.43
N GLN A 80 11.76 4.54 -15.32
CA GLN A 80 11.15 3.94 -16.51
C GLN A 80 12.18 3.82 -17.65
N GLU A 81 13.06 4.82 -17.78
CA GLU A 81 14.07 4.89 -18.83
C GLU A 81 15.38 4.21 -18.44
N SER A 82 15.49 3.72 -17.21
CA SER A 82 16.72 3.17 -16.62
C SER A 82 17.89 4.16 -16.71
N GLN A 83 17.60 5.46 -16.58
CA GLN A 83 18.60 6.52 -16.67
C GLN A 83 19.16 6.84 -15.28
N PHE A 84 20.49 6.78 -15.16
CA PHE A 84 21.15 7.21 -13.94
C PHE A 84 21.05 8.74 -13.77
N THR A 85 20.55 9.18 -12.61
CA THR A 85 20.51 10.59 -12.21
C THR A 85 20.40 10.67 -10.69
N GLN A 86 20.69 11.85 -10.15
CA GLN A 86 20.20 12.23 -8.83
C GLN A 86 18.66 12.22 -8.80
N CYS A 87 18.09 11.42 -7.89
CA CYS A 87 16.66 11.26 -7.67
C CYS A 87 16.01 12.54 -7.14
N THR A 88 16.57 13.13 -6.08
CA THR A 88 16.01 14.31 -5.42
C THR A 88 17.10 15.15 -4.74
N LEU A 89 16.81 16.44 -4.54
CA LEU A 89 17.65 17.38 -3.81
C LEU A 89 17.28 17.51 -2.34
N LYS A 90 16.25 16.80 -1.87
CA LYS A 90 15.70 16.98 -0.52
C LYS A 90 15.63 15.65 0.25
N PRO A 91 15.93 15.65 1.56
CA PRO A 91 15.61 14.50 2.40
C PRO A 91 14.09 14.37 2.56
N TYR A 92 13.64 13.22 3.03
CA TYR A 92 12.25 12.99 3.40
C TYR A 92 12.17 12.30 4.74
N ARG A 93 11.70 13.03 5.77
CA ARG A 93 11.47 12.52 7.13
C ARG A 93 12.69 11.80 7.73
N PHE A 94 12.72 10.48 7.63
CA PHE A 94 13.74 9.62 8.26
C PHE A 94 14.88 9.28 7.31
N GLN A 95 14.79 9.69 6.04
CA GLN A 95 15.74 9.36 4.99
C GLN A 95 16.46 10.64 4.56
N THR A 96 17.78 10.58 4.67
CA THR A 96 18.70 11.51 4.04
C THR A 96 18.59 11.44 2.51
N ARG A 97 19.12 12.45 1.82
CA ARG A 97 19.19 12.44 0.35
C ARG A 97 19.93 11.22 -0.18
N ASP A 98 21.05 10.88 0.45
CA ASP A 98 21.92 9.80 -0.02
C ASP A 98 21.24 8.44 0.16
N GLU A 99 20.48 8.22 1.24
CA GLU A 99 19.69 6.99 1.40
C GLU A 99 18.55 6.89 0.37
N ILE A 100 17.92 8.02 0.01
CA ILE A 100 16.90 8.03 -1.06
C ILE A 100 17.56 7.70 -2.40
N GLN A 101 18.76 8.24 -2.65
CA GLN A 101 19.54 7.95 -3.84
C GLN A 101 19.95 6.47 -3.90
N ASP A 102 20.49 5.92 -2.81
CA ASP A 102 20.87 4.50 -2.70
C ASP A 102 19.68 3.59 -3.06
N PHE A 103 18.50 3.86 -2.49
CA PHE A 103 17.29 3.09 -2.79
C PHE A 103 16.83 3.26 -4.25
N PHE A 104 16.94 4.47 -4.81
CA PHE A 104 16.58 4.75 -6.19
C PHE A 104 17.48 4.01 -7.19
N GLU A 105 18.78 3.99 -6.95
CA GLU A 105 19.76 3.27 -7.78
C GLU A 105 19.54 1.76 -7.74
N VAL A 106 19.26 1.21 -6.56
CA VAL A 106 18.86 -0.20 -6.44
C VAL A 106 17.67 -0.51 -7.35
N LEU A 107 16.64 0.34 -7.40
CA LEU A 107 15.51 0.14 -8.29
C LEU A 107 15.86 0.25 -9.78
N LEU A 108 16.80 1.12 -10.16
CA LEU A 108 17.29 1.19 -11.55
C LEU A 108 17.85 -0.18 -11.98
N GLU A 109 18.62 -0.83 -11.12
CA GLU A 109 19.27 -2.12 -11.40
C GLU A 109 18.34 -3.34 -11.35
N VAL A 110 17.17 -3.24 -10.71
CA VAL A 110 16.23 -4.37 -10.66
C VAL A 110 15.58 -4.53 -12.02
N GLU A 111 15.70 -5.69 -12.65
CA GLU A 111 15.07 -5.94 -13.96
C GLU A 111 13.54 -6.04 -13.84
N SER A 112 13.06 -6.93 -12.97
CA SER A 112 11.63 -7.10 -12.71
C SER A 112 11.34 -7.41 -11.24
N LEU A 113 10.51 -6.58 -10.62
CA LEU A 113 9.96 -6.84 -9.29
C LEU A 113 8.91 -7.96 -9.37
N TYR A 114 8.09 -7.97 -10.42
CA TYR A 114 7.08 -9.01 -10.65
C TYR A 114 7.68 -10.42 -10.65
N GLU A 115 8.71 -10.69 -11.46
CA GLU A 115 9.28 -12.05 -11.60
C GLU A 115 9.85 -12.56 -10.27
N ILE A 116 10.54 -11.69 -9.54
CA ILE A 116 11.15 -12.02 -8.25
C ILE A 116 10.07 -12.33 -7.21
N PHE A 117 9.04 -11.49 -7.15
CA PHE A 117 7.89 -11.68 -6.28
C PHE A 117 7.12 -12.97 -6.63
N TYR A 118 6.73 -13.12 -7.90
CA TYR A 118 5.84 -14.17 -8.38
C TYR A 118 6.42 -15.56 -8.17
N LYS A 119 7.73 -15.73 -8.41
CA LYS A 119 8.46 -16.97 -8.14
C LYS A 119 8.28 -17.47 -6.70
N HIS A 120 8.36 -16.58 -5.72
CA HIS A 120 8.25 -16.93 -4.30
C HIS A 120 6.80 -17.01 -3.83
N TYR A 121 5.94 -16.13 -4.34
CA TYR A 121 4.49 -16.18 -4.10
C TYR A 121 3.89 -17.52 -4.55
N LYS A 122 4.20 -17.96 -5.79
CA LYS A 122 3.66 -19.21 -6.35
C LYS A 122 4.11 -20.45 -5.58
N LYS A 123 5.29 -20.39 -4.97
CA LYS A 123 5.86 -21.50 -4.20
C LYS A 123 5.28 -21.59 -2.78
N ASP A 124 4.89 -20.48 -2.18
CA ASP A 124 4.58 -20.42 -0.75
C ASP A 124 3.41 -19.48 -0.46
N SER A 125 3.66 -18.16 -0.42
CA SER A 125 2.65 -17.19 0.04
C SER A 125 2.97 -15.75 -0.36
N LEU A 126 1.97 -14.87 -0.24
CA LEU A 126 2.13 -13.43 -0.47
C LEU A 126 3.27 -12.84 0.38
N LEU A 127 3.39 -13.28 1.63
CA LEU A 127 4.43 -12.83 2.55
C LEU A 127 5.82 -13.24 2.09
N LYS A 128 5.99 -14.46 1.55
CA LYS A 128 7.27 -14.88 0.94
C LYS A 128 7.60 -14.11 -0.32
N GLY A 129 6.60 -13.72 -1.10
CA GLY A 129 6.78 -12.77 -2.20
C GLY A 129 7.36 -11.44 -1.70
N ILE A 130 6.76 -10.83 -0.67
CA ILE A 130 7.26 -9.58 -0.05
C ILE A 130 8.68 -9.75 0.49
N GLU A 131 8.92 -10.81 1.28
CA GLU A 131 10.25 -11.09 1.84
C GLU A 131 11.30 -11.18 0.74
N SER A 132 10.99 -11.83 -0.40
CA SER A 132 11.94 -11.94 -1.51
C SER A 132 12.33 -10.59 -2.11
N LEU A 133 11.39 -9.64 -2.21
CA LEU A 133 11.68 -8.28 -2.65
C LEU A 133 12.52 -7.53 -1.61
N GLN A 134 12.20 -7.67 -0.32
CA GLN A 134 13.01 -7.06 0.74
C GLN A 134 14.45 -7.59 0.72
N TYR A 135 14.65 -8.90 0.62
CA TYR A 135 15.98 -9.51 0.53
C TYR A 135 16.75 -9.02 -0.69
N LEU A 136 16.12 -8.95 -1.86
CA LEU A 136 16.72 -8.40 -3.08
C LEU A 136 17.22 -6.97 -2.85
N LEU A 137 16.37 -6.11 -2.29
CA LEU A 137 16.72 -4.71 -2.05
C LEU A 137 17.91 -4.59 -1.10
N TYR A 138 17.91 -5.32 0.01
CA TYR A 138 19.04 -5.32 0.95
C TYR A 138 20.33 -5.90 0.33
N GLN A 139 20.23 -6.90 -0.53
CA GLN A 139 21.39 -7.48 -1.21
C GLN A 139 22.07 -6.48 -2.15
N LYS A 140 21.28 -5.62 -2.80
CA LYS A 140 21.79 -4.61 -3.74
C LYS A 140 22.23 -3.30 -3.08
N LEU A 141 21.79 -3.04 -1.85
CA LEU A 141 22.22 -1.85 -1.12
C LEU A 141 23.71 -1.93 -0.77
N SER A 142 24.45 -0.86 -1.04
CA SER A 142 25.86 -0.71 -0.64
C SER A 142 26.05 -0.63 0.88
N ARG A 143 25.02 -0.18 1.60
CA ARG A 143 24.99 -0.03 3.05
C ARG A 143 23.57 -0.21 3.58
N THR A 144 23.46 -0.68 4.82
CA THR A 144 22.19 -0.72 5.54
C THR A 144 22.21 0.30 6.67
N THR A 145 21.25 1.23 6.64
CA THR A 145 21.07 2.28 7.66
C THR A 145 19.70 2.17 8.31
N SER A 146 19.50 2.84 9.45
CA SER A 146 18.18 2.89 10.09
C SER A 146 17.12 3.56 9.20
N GLY A 147 17.49 4.55 8.38
CA GLY A 147 16.61 5.18 7.41
C GLY A 147 16.15 4.21 6.32
N LEU A 148 17.07 3.42 5.76
CA LEU A 148 16.76 2.38 4.77
C LEU A 148 15.97 1.22 5.38
N GLU A 149 16.33 0.78 6.59
CA GLU A 149 15.56 -0.23 7.32
C GLU A 149 14.13 0.23 7.62
N PHE A 150 13.94 1.50 7.96
CA PHE A 150 12.61 2.08 8.11
C PHE A 150 11.85 2.08 6.76
N LEU A 151 12.53 2.42 5.66
CA LEU A 151 11.90 2.52 4.34
C LEU A 151 11.43 1.16 3.82
N ILE A 152 12.35 0.19 3.76
CA ILE A 152 12.15 -1.16 3.20
C ILE A 152 11.43 -2.09 4.18
N GLY A 153 11.65 -1.88 5.48
CA GLY A 153 11.22 -2.80 6.53
C GLY A 153 12.11 -4.04 6.62
N LYS A 154 12.07 -4.74 7.75
CA LYS A 154 12.85 -5.97 7.96
C LYS A 154 12.07 -7.20 7.45
N PRO A 155 12.71 -8.13 6.72
CA PRO A 155 12.12 -9.43 6.44
C PRO A 155 11.68 -10.12 7.73
N GLN A 156 10.57 -10.86 7.67
CA GLN A 156 10.05 -11.63 8.81
C GLN A 156 9.73 -10.79 10.07
N SER A 157 9.50 -9.49 9.91
CA SER A 157 9.09 -8.63 11.03
C SER A 157 7.60 -8.79 11.37
N ASN A 158 7.24 -8.43 12.60
CA ASN A 158 5.83 -8.36 13.04
C ASN A 158 5.09 -7.09 12.54
N SER A 159 5.70 -6.30 11.66
CA SER A 159 5.07 -5.11 11.10
C SER A 159 3.79 -5.49 10.32
N PRO A 160 2.74 -4.66 10.31
CA PRO A 160 1.58 -4.88 9.44
C PRO A 160 1.90 -4.91 7.94
N LEU A 161 3.13 -4.55 7.54
CA LEU A 161 3.57 -4.46 6.14
C LEU A 161 2.69 -3.55 5.27
N LYS A 162 2.00 -2.58 5.88
CA LYS A 162 1.05 -1.66 5.24
C LYS A 162 1.48 -1.20 3.85
N ARG A 163 2.72 -0.72 3.72
CA ARG A 163 3.23 -0.12 2.47
C ARG A 163 3.47 -1.16 1.37
N TRP A 164 3.93 -2.35 1.74
CA TRP A 164 4.06 -3.48 0.82
C TRP A 164 2.70 -4.02 0.39
N ASN A 165 1.77 -4.17 1.34
CA ASN A 165 0.40 -4.57 1.04
C ASN A 165 -0.29 -3.54 0.12
N MET A 166 -0.04 -2.25 0.34
CA MET A 166 -0.56 -1.18 -0.50
C MET A 166 0.00 -1.25 -1.92
N PHE A 167 1.32 -1.46 -2.07
CA PHE A 167 1.96 -1.71 -3.36
C PHE A 167 1.31 -2.89 -4.08
N LEU A 168 1.19 -4.05 -3.42
CA LEU A 168 0.60 -5.25 -4.03
C LEU A 168 -0.87 -5.05 -4.40
N ARG A 169 -1.65 -4.32 -3.59
CA ARG A 169 -3.02 -3.93 -3.93
C ARG A 169 -3.04 -3.18 -5.27
N TRP A 170 -2.18 -2.18 -5.44
CA TRP A 170 -2.09 -1.38 -6.66
C TRP A 170 -1.69 -2.23 -7.87
N MET A 171 -0.74 -3.15 -7.69
CA MET A 171 -0.21 -3.95 -8.79
C MET A 171 -1.16 -5.06 -9.22
N VAL A 172 -1.85 -5.70 -8.30
CA VAL A 172 -2.65 -6.92 -8.57
C VAL A 172 -4.12 -6.60 -8.87
N ARG A 173 -4.73 -5.65 -8.15
CA ARG A 173 -6.14 -5.31 -8.39
C ARG A 173 -6.28 -4.45 -9.64
N LYS A 174 -7.33 -4.72 -10.42
CA LYS A 174 -7.68 -3.99 -11.63
C LYS A 174 -9.10 -3.44 -11.50
N ASP A 175 -9.20 -2.18 -11.11
CA ASP A 175 -10.47 -1.45 -10.97
C ASP A 175 -10.30 0.00 -11.45
N SER A 176 -11.22 0.91 -11.07
CA SER A 176 -11.14 2.32 -11.45
C SER A 176 -9.98 3.06 -10.75
N VAL A 177 -9.37 2.43 -9.74
CA VAL A 177 -8.40 3.05 -8.84
C VAL A 177 -7.00 2.46 -8.99
N ASP A 178 -6.86 1.15 -8.83
CA ASP A 178 -5.59 0.42 -8.81
C ASP A 178 -5.04 0.21 -10.25
N LEU A 179 -3.75 -0.10 -10.37
CA LEU A 179 -3.03 -0.13 -11.66
C LEU A 179 -3.26 -1.43 -12.46
N GLY A 180 -3.39 -2.58 -11.76
CA GLY A 180 -3.67 -3.88 -12.37
C GLY A 180 -2.60 -4.34 -13.36
N MET A 181 -1.33 -4.12 -13.05
CA MET A 181 -0.18 -4.43 -13.91
C MET A 181 0.37 -5.85 -13.73
N TRP A 182 0.13 -6.50 -12.60
CA TRP A 182 0.64 -7.83 -12.29
C TRP A 182 -0.46 -8.87 -12.48
N GLU A 183 -0.18 -9.89 -13.28
CA GLU A 183 -1.11 -10.99 -13.55
C GLU A 183 -0.74 -12.25 -12.74
N GLY A 184 -1.60 -13.27 -12.77
CA GLY A 184 -1.34 -14.56 -12.13
C GLY A 184 -1.36 -14.59 -10.59
N ILE A 185 -1.51 -13.43 -9.93
CA ILE A 185 -1.66 -13.31 -8.47
C ILE A 185 -3.13 -13.15 -8.13
N ARG A 186 -3.63 -13.93 -7.17
CA ARG A 186 -5.05 -13.87 -6.79
C ARG A 186 -5.31 -12.65 -5.92
N THR A 187 -6.31 -11.84 -6.28
CA THR A 187 -6.82 -10.73 -5.45
C THR A 187 -7.27 -11.21 -4.06
N SER A 188 -7.75 -12.45 -3.97
CA SER A 188 -8.09 -13.10 -2.71
C SER A 188 -6.90 -13.25 -1.77
N ASP A 189 -5.67 -13.31 -2.26
CA ASP A 189 -4.50 -13.56 -1.41
C ASP A 189 -3.90 -12.27 -0.84
N LEU A 190 -4.37 -11.11 -1.31
CA LEU A 190 -3.92 -9.81 -0.84
C LEU A 190 -4.26 -9.62 0.64
N ILE A 191 -3.39 -8.89 1.33
CA ILE A 191 -3.55 -8.51 2.73
C ILE A 191 -3.91 -7.03 2.78
N LEU A 192 -4.80 -6.65 3.70
CA LEU A 192 -5.22 -5.27 3.92
C LEU A 192 -3.99 -4.37 4.20
N PRO A 193 -3.83 -3.24 3.47
CA PRO A 193 -2.90 -2.16 3.78
C PRO A 193 -3.22 -1.42 5.09
N LEU A 194 -3.18 -2.15 6.20
CA LEU A 194 -3.63 -1.68 7.50
C LEU A 194 -2.73 -0.58 8.07
N ASP A 195 -3.18 0.67 8.01
CA ASP A 195 -2.58 1.79 8.74
C ASP A 195 -3.25 2.02 10.11
N THR A 196 -2.74 2.97 10.89
CA THR A 196 -3.25 3.24 12.25
C THR A 196 -4.67 3.83 12.27
N HIS A 197 -5.08 4.54 11.22
CA HIS A 197 -6.44 5.08 11.11
C HIS A 197 -7.42 3.96 10.76
N THR A 198 -7.08 3.17 9.74
CA THR A 198 -7.81 1.99 9.29
C THR A 198 -7.94 0.96 10.41
N PHE A 199 -6.88 0.75 11.19
CA PHE A 199 -6.91 -0.09 12.39
C PHE A 199 -8.00 0.35 13.38
N ARG A 200 -8.08 1.64 13.70
CA ARG A 200 -9.13 2.18 14.59
C ARG A 200 -10.53 2.07 13.99
N VAL A 201 -10.67 2.24 12.67
CA VAL A 201 -11.93 2.04 11.96
C VAL A 201 -12.35 0.57 12.03
N CYS A 202 -11.46 -0.37 11.72
CA CYS A 202 -11.74 -1.81 11.81
C CYS A 202 -12.13 -2.23 13.22
N GLN A 203 -11.50 -1.68 14.27
CA GLN A 203 -11.91 -1.93 15.65
C GLN A 203 -13.31 -1.41 15.95
N ARG A 204 -13.64 -0.17 15.55
CA ARG A 204 -14.97 0.41 15.74
C ARG A 204 -16.06 -0.33 14.97
N LEU A 205 -15.73 -0.87 13.80
CA LEU A 205 -16.63 -1.67 12.98
C LEU A 205 -16.73 -3.14 13.44
N GLY A 206 -15.96 -3.56 14.45
CA GLY A 206 -15.92 -4.96 14.90
C GLY A 206 -15.27 -5.93 13.90
N ILE A 207 -14.62 -5.42 12.86
CA ILE A 207 -13.83 -6.18 11.88
C ILE A 207 -12.57 -6.76 12.54
N LEU A 208 -12.01 -6.04 13.51
CA LEU A 208 -10.76 -6.38 14.17
C LEU A 208 -10.94 -6.40 15.69
N LYS A 209 -10.62 -7.53 16.34
CA LYS A 209 -10.64 -7.67 17.81
C LYS A 209 -9.27 -7.48 18.41
N ARG A 210 -8.19 -7.73 17.66
CA ARG A 210 -6.82 -7.56 18.14
C ARG A 210 -6.53 -6.12 18.56
N LYS A 211 -5.84 -5.99 19.69
CA LYS A 211 -5.44 -4.70 20.28
C LYS A 211 -4.07 -4.20 19.79
N SER A 212 -3.21 -5.11 19.37
CA SER A 212 -1.87 -4.80 18.86
C SER A 212 -1.92 -4.46 17.37
N TYR A 213 -1.23 -3.39 16.99
CA TYR A 213 -1.05 -3.01 15.58
C TYR A 213 0.16 -3.76 15.00
N ASP A 214 -0.09 -4.94 14.44
CA ASP A 214 0.93 -5.85 13.90
C ASP A 214 0.42 -6.66 12.69
N LEU A 215 1.28 -7.52 12.12
CA LEU A 215 0.93 -8.37 10.99
C LEU A 215 -0.32 -9.24 11.24
N LYS A 216 -0.49 -9.74 12.47
CA LYS A 216 -1.64 -10.57 12.82
C LYS A 216 -2.94 -9.77 12.76
N ALA A 217 -2.91 -8.46 13.07
CA ALA A 217 -4.06 -7.59 12.89
C ALA A 217 -4.42 -7.41 11.41
N ALA A 218 -3.42 -7.22 10.54
CA ALA A 218 -3.66 -7.12 9.10
C ALA A 218 -4.28 -8.40 8.52
N LEU A 219 -3.78 -9.56 8.95
CA LEU A 219 -4.32 -10.87 8.57
C LEU A 219 -5.74 -11.09 9.09
N GLU A 220 -6.02 -10.77 10.36
CA GLU A 220 -7.36 -10.91 10.95
C GLU A 220 -8.40 -10.06 10.20
N ALA A 221 -8.07 -8.78 9.94
CA ALA A 221 -8.96 -7.90 9.17
C ALA A 221 -9.16 -8.42 7.74
N SER A 222 -8.11 -8.90 7.08
CA SER A 222 -8.19 -9.46 5.72
C SER A 222 -9.10 -10.69 5.67
N GLU A 223 -9.02 -11.57 6.67
CA GLU A 223 -9.86 -12.76 6.75
C GLU A 223 -11.33 -12.42 7.02
N PHE A 224 -11.60 -11.41 7.85
CA PHE A 224 -12.96 -10.90 8.02
C PHE A 224 -13.53 -10.39 6.68
N LEU A 225 -12.75 -9.59 5.94
CA LEU A 225 -13.15 -9.07 4.63
C LEU A 225 -13.34 -10.17 3.58
N ARG A 226 -12.53 -11.24 3.62
CA ARG A 226 -12.73 -12.46 2.80
C ARG A 226 -14.08 -13.11 3.08
N GLY A 227 -14.53 -13.07 4.33
CA GLY A 227 -15.87 -13.49 4.70
C GLY A 227 -16.99 -12.65 4.06
N LEU A 228 -16.72 -11.42 3.65
CA LEU A 228 -17.67 -10.55 2.94
C LEU A 228 -17.57 -10.70 1.42
N ASN A 229 -16.35 -10.74 0.89
CA ASN A 229 -16.07 -10.96 -0.52
C ASN A 229 -14.90 -11.94 -0.69
N PRO A 230 -15.17 -13.22 -0.99
CA PRO A 230 -14.12 -14.23 -1.14
C PRO A 230 -13.21 -14.02 -2.36
N LYS A 231 -13.69 -13.30 -3.38
CA LYS A 231 -12.96 -13.10 -4.64
C LYS A 231 -12.00 -11.92 -4.56
N ASP A 232 -12.45 -10.80 -4.00
CA ASP A 232 -11.67 -9.57 -3.89
C ASP A 232 -11.90 -8.89 -2.52
N PRO A 233 -11.36 -9.46 -1.43
CA PRO A 233 -11.57 -8.93 -0.08
C PRO A 233 -10.99 -7.54 0.12
N ILE A 234 -9.89 -7.23 -0.58
CA ILE A 234 -9.15 -5.97 -0.39
C ILE A 234 -9.76 -4.81 -1.19
N LYS A 235 -10.83 -5.05 -1.97
CA LYS A 235 -11.62 -3.97 -2.56
C LYS A 235 -12.13 -2.95 -1.55
N TYR A 236 -12.39 -3.40 -0.33
CA TYR A 236 -12.89 -2.54 0.74
C TYR A 236 -11.81 -1.69 1.41
N ASP A 237 -10.53 -1.83 1.03
CA ASP A 237 -9.45 -1.04 1.62
C ASP A 237 -9.66 0.47 1.41
N PHE A 238 -9.94 0.89 0.17
CA PHE A 238 -10.16 2.30 -0.13
C PHE A 238 -11.40 2.85 0.60
N ALA A 239 -12.45 2.04 0.74
CA ALA A 239 -13.64 2.39 1.54
C ALA A 239 -13.28 2.61 3.02
N LEU A 240 -12.59 1.65 3.65
CA LEU A 240 -12.17 1.75 5.05
C LEU A 240 -11.24 2.94 5.30
N TYR A 241 -10.30 3.15 4.38
CA TYR A 241 -9.38 4.29 4.40
C TYR A 241 -10.14 5.62 4.35
N ARG A 242 -11.10 5.77 3.43
CA ARG A 242 -11.88 7.02 3.27
C ARG A 242 -12.80 7.28 4.45
N ILE A 243 -13.45 6.25 5.01
CA ILE A 243 -14.21 6.37 6.26
C ILE A 243 -13.32 6.96 7.37
N GLY A 244 -12.11 6.42 7.53
CA GLY A 244 -11.16 6.88 8.55
C GLY A 244 -10.60 8.27 8.30
N GLN A 245 -10.27 8.59 7.05
CA GLN A 245 -9.70 9.88 6.65
C GLN A 245 -10.72 11.02 6.77
N LEU A 246 -11.98 10.76 6.39
CA LEU A 246 -13.07 11.74 6.43
C LEU A 246 -13.76 11.79 7.81
N GLY A 247 -13.40 10.91 8.74
CA GLY A 247 -14.02 10.85 10.07
C GLY A 247 -15.51 10.54 10.01
N LEU A 248 -15.93 9.65 9.10
CA LEU A 248 -17.35 9.32 8.92
C LEU A 248 -17.93 8.50 10.08
N ILE A 249 -17.06 7.87 10.88
CA ILE A 249 -17.39 7.10 12.09
C ILE A 249 -16.41 7.41 13.22
#